data_AF-A0A561UF51-F1
#
_entry.id   AF-A0A561UF51-F1
#
_cell.length_a   1.000
_cell.length_b   1.000
_cell.length_c   1.000
_cell.angle_alpha   90.00
_cell.angle_beta   90.00
_cell.angle_gamma   90.00
#
_symmetry.space_group_name_H-M   'P 1'
#
loop_
_entity.id
_entity.type
_entity.pdbx_description
1 polymer ?
#
loop_
_entity_poly.entity_id
_entity_poly.type
_entity_poly.pdbx_seq_one_letter_code
_entity_poly.pdbx_strand_id
1 'polypeptide(L)'
;MRRLAGGVALLALVGAALVGCSSAQQAVSCGKTAISIAGDVQDLGDSATNVGQLTDQARRQRTADALKKLADDAGKLKGNGAAEDLDKAVRNAQQGLADGKQPDLGPVSAAADDVAKSCTHGA
;
A
#
# COMPACT_ATOMS: atom_id res chain seq x y z
N MET A 1 -21.01 -1.81 -19.99
CA MET A 1 -19.71 -2.49 -20.16
C MET A 1 -18.59 -1.46 -20.03
N ARG A 2 -17.99 -1.30 -18.85
CA ARG A 2 -16.80 -0.45 -18.65
C ARG A 2 -15.58 -1.37 -18.62
N ARG A 3 -14.74 -1.30 -19.64
CA ARG A 3 -13.46 -2.01 -19.67
C ARG A 3 -12.52 -1.29 -18.71
N LEU A 4 -12.26 -1.88 -17.56
CA LEU A 4 -11.15 -1.48 -16.71
C LEU A 4 -9.89 -2.09 -17.33
N ALA A 5 -9.23 -1.31 -18.21
CA ALA A 5 -7.89 -1.62 -18.67
C ALA A 5 -6.90 -1.16 -17.58
N GLY A 6 -6.66 -2.02 -16.60
CA GLY A 6 -5.56 -1.84 -15.65
C GLY A 6 -4.26 -2.24 -16.32
N GLY A 7 -3.52 -1.28 -16.86
CA GLY A 7 -2.18 -1.51 -17.38
C GLY A 7 -1.19 -1.68 -16.23
N VAL A 8 -0.52 -2.82 -16.16
CA VAL A 8 0.61 -3.05 -15.25
C VAL A 8 1.82 -2.32 -15.84
N ALA A 9 2.19 -1.19 -15.24
CA ALA A 9 3.42 -0.50 -15.59
C ALA A 9 4.60 -1.25 -14.96
N LEU A 10 5.30 -2.05 -15.76
CA LEU A 10 6.61 -2.62 -15.39
C LEU A 10 7.65 -1.48 -15.44
N LEU A 11 8.03 -0.95 -14.29
CA LEU A 11 9.10 0.04 -14.19
C LEU A 11 10.46 -0.64 -14.42
N ALA A 12 11.15 -0.22 -15.49
CA ALA A 12 12.52 -0.61 -15.77
C ALA A 12 13.47 -0.03 -14.71
N LEU A 13 14.27 -0.88 -14.06
CA LEU A 13 15.32 -0.47 -13.13
C LEU A 13 16.44 0.24 -13.89
N VAL A 14 16.44 1.58 -13.87
CA VAL A 14 17.60 2.40 -14.25
C VAL A 14 18.36 2.71 -12.97
N GLY A 15 19.61 2.25 -12.89
CA GLY A 15 20.46 2.43 -11.73
C GLY A 15 20.67 3.90 -11.39
N ALA A 16 20.25 4.31 -10.19
CA ALA A 16 20.55 5.60 -9.60
C ALA A 16 21.36 5.39 -8.32
N ALA A 17 22.40 6.21 -8.17
CA ALA A 17 23.38 6.17 -7.10
C ALA A 17 22.72 6.14 -5.72
N LEU A 18 23.10 5.15 -4.90
CA LEU A 18 22.68 4.93 -3.51
C LEU A 18 23.27 5.99 -2.55
N VAL A 19 23.14 7.27 -2.87
CA VAL A 19 23.51 8.37 -1.94
C VAL A 19 22.38 8.58 -0.93
N GLY A 20 22.22 7.63 0.00
CA GLY A 20 21.23 7.75 1.08
C GLY A 20 20.90 6.48 1.84
N CYS A 21 21.19 5.29 1.31
CA CYS A 21 21.07 4.04 2.07
C CYS A 21 22.39 3.68 2.73
N SER A 22 22.44 3.76 4.06
CA SER A 22 23.44 3.05 4.86
C SER A 22 23.35 1.55 4.50
N SER A 23 24.29 1.08 3.68
CA SER A 23 24.43 -0.29 3.16
C SER A 23 23.38 -0.76 2.13
N ALA A 24 23.84 -1.47 1.10
CA ALA A 24 22.98 -2.15 0.10
C ALA A 24 21.94 -3.09 0.74
N GLN A 25 22.22 -3.59 1.96
CA GLN A 25 21.31 -4.42 2.74
C GLN A 25 19.99 -3.69 3.04
N GLN A 26 20.05 -2.40 3.37
CA GLN A 26 18.87 -1.61 3.71
C GLN A 26 18.01 -1.30 2.49
N ALA A 27 18.63 -1.05 1.33
CA ALA A 27 17.92 -0.90 0.07
C ALA A 27 17.19 -2.20 -0.33
N VAL A 28 17.82 -3.36 -0.14
CA VAL A 28 17.19 -4.67 -0.37
C VAL A 28 16.01 -4.90 0.59
N SER A 29 16.16 -4.56 1.87
CA SER A 29 15.05 -4.63 2.84
C SER A 29 13.90 -3.68 2.49
N CYS A 30 14.19 -2.43 2.07
CA CYS A 30 13.17 -1.47 1.63
C CYS A 30 12.43 -1.99 0.41
N GLY A 31 13.15 -2.47 -0.61
CA GLY A 31 12.56 -3.04 -1.82
C GLY A 31 11.68 -4.26 -1.53
N LYS A 32 12.11 -5.17 -0.64
CA LYS A 32 11.29 -6.31 -0.23
C LYS A 32 10.00 -5.88 0.47
N THR A 33 10.07 -4.89 1.36
CA THR A 33 8.88 -4.33 2.01
C THR A 33 7.98 -3.61 1.01
N ALA A 34 8.53 -2.85 0.06
CA ALA A 34 7.76 -2.18 -0.99
C ALA A 34 7.00 -3.20 -1.88
N ILE A 35 7.61 -4.33 -2.22
CA ILE A 35 6.94 -5.42 -2.94
C ILE A 35 5.81 -6.04 -2.10
N SER A 36 6.04 -6.24 -0.80
CA SER A 36 5.02 -6.73 0.13
C SER A 36 3.82 -5.79 0.18
N ILE A 37 4.08 -4.48 0.33
CA ILE A 37 3.08 -3.40 0.30
C ILE A 37 2.29 -3.42 -1.01
N ALA A 38 2.95 -3.57 -2.16
CA ALA A 38 2.28 -3.62 -3.45
C ALA A 38 1.33 -4.83 -3.56
N GLY A 39 1.75 -6.00 -3.08
CA GLY A 39 0.89 -7.19 -2.99
C GLY A 39 -0.29 -6.97 -2.05
N ASP A 40 -0.06 -6.38 -0.89
CA ASP A 40 -1.07 -6.10 0.12
C ASP A 40 -2.13 -5.09 -0.37
N VAL A 41 -1.73 -4.07 -1.14
CA VAL A 41 -2.67 -3.14 -1.79
C VAL A 41 -3.54 -3.88 -2.82
N GLN A 42 -2.99 -4.87 -3.51
CA GLN A 42 -3.73 -5.67 -4.49
C GLN A 42 -4.78 -6.55 -3.79
N ASP A 43 -4.38 -7.29 -2.75
CA ASP A 43 -5.27 -8.08 -1.90
C ASP A 43 -6.37 -7.22 -1.25
N LEU A 44 -6.00 -6.00 -0.84
CA LEU A 44 -6.94 -5.02 -0.29
C LEU A 44 -7.98 -4.59 -1.33
N GLY A 45 -7.58 -4.29 -2.57
CA GLY A 45 -8.51 -3.94 -3.65
C GLY A 45 -9.55 -5.04 -3.93
N ASP A 46 -9.10 -6.29 -3.97
CA ASP A 46 -9.96 -7.45 -4.19
C ASP A 46 -10.95 -7.68 -3.04
N SER A 47 -10.48 -7.54 -1.80
CA SER A 47 -11.33 -7.70 -0.63
C SER A 47 -12.36 -6.56 -0.49
N ALA A 48 -11.93 -5.32 -0.72
CA ALA A 48 -12.74 -4.11 -0.54
C ALA A 48 -13.79 -3.90 -1.64
N THR A 49 -13.72 -4.65 -2.75
CA THR A 49 -14.70 -4.53 -3.83
C THR A 49 -16.13 -4.74 -3.29
N ASN A 50 -16.95 -3.68 -3.41
CA ASN A 50 -18.33 -3.60 -2.91
C ASN A 50 -18.52 -3.82 -1.39
N VAL A 51 -17.47 -3.70 -0.58
CA VAL A 51 -17.55 -3.98 0.87
C VAL A 51 -18.51 -3.06 1.62
N GLY A 52 -18.71 -1.81 1.16
CA GLY A 52 -19.69 -0.88 1.72
C GLY A 52 -21.15 -1.16 1.34
N GLN A 53 -21.40 -2.02 0.34
CA GLN A 53 -22.75 -2.34 -0.15
C GLN A 53 -23.25 -3.71 0.32
N LEU A 54 -22.35 -4.53 0.85
CA LEU A 54 -22.64 -5.91 1.25
C LEU A 54 -22.85 -5.99 2.76
N THR A 55 -23.75 -6.87 3.22
CA THR A 55 -23.83 -7.29 4.63
C THR A 55 -22.85 -8.42 4.97
N ASP A 56 -21.98 -8.78 4.02
CA ASP A 56 -20.99 -9.85 4.12
C ASP A 56 -19.90 -9.50 5.14
N GLN A 57 -20.11 -9.95 6.38
CA GLN A 57 -19.20 -9.80 7.50
C GLN A 57 -17.82 -10.42 7.20
N ALA A 58 -17.77 -11.55 6.50
CA ALA A 58 -16.51 -12.23 6.20
C ALA A 58 -15.66 -11.39 5.23
N ARG A 59 -16.28 -10.73 4.25
CA ARG A 59 -15.58 -9.80 3.37
C ARG A 59 -15.09 -8.56 4.11
N ARG A 60 -15.90 -7.96 5.00
CA ARG A 60 -15.46 -6.84 5.83
C ARG A 60 -14.25 -7.19 6.69
N GLN A 61 -14.26 -8.36 7.32
CA GLN A 61 -13.13 -8.85 8.11
C GLN A 61 -11.88 -9.00 7.26
N ARG A 62 -11.97 -9.62 6.07
CA ARG A 62 -10.82 -9.71 5.15
C ARG A 62 -10.26 -8.35 4.75
N THR A 63 -11.13 -7.36 4.49
CA THR A 63 -10.68 -5.99 4.19
C THR A 63 -10.02 -5.32 5.39
N ALA A 64 -10.56 -5.52 6.60
CA ALA A 64 -9.94 -5.02 7.83
C ALA A 64 -8.55 -5.64 8.07
N ASP A 65 -8.42 -6.95 7.85
CA ASP A 65 -7.16 -7.68 7.98
C ASP A 65 -6.13 -7.21 6.94
N ALA A 66 -6.55 -6.99 5.69
CA ALA A 66 -5.68 -6.47 4.64
C ALA A 66 -5.19 -5.05 4.97
N LEU A 67 -6.08 -4.17 5.45
CA LEU A 67 -5.70 -2.83 5.93
C LEU A 67 -4.71 -2.91 7.09
N LYS A 68 -4.97 -3.79 8.06
CA LYS A 68 -4.07 -3.97 9.21
C LYS A 68 -2.68 -4.43 8.77
N LYS A 69 -2.60 -5.40 7.85
CA LYS A 69 -1.34 -5.91 7.32
C LYS A 69 -0.54 -4.80 6.63
N LEU A 70 -1.23 -3.95 5.86
CA LEU A 70 -0.61 -2.81 5.19
C LEU A 70 -0.04 -1.78 6.17
N ALA A 71 -0.74 -1.48 7.27
CA ALA A 71 -0.21 -0.63 8.34
C ALA A 71 1.01 -1.27 9.02
N ASP A 72 0.97 -2.57 9.29
CA ASP A 72 2.08 -3.30 9.90
C ASP A 72 3.33 -3.30 8.98
N ASP A 73 3.15 -3.39 7.66
CA ASP A 73 4.22 -3.31 6.66
C ASP A 73 4.77 -1.89 6.51
N ALA A 74 3.91 -0.87 6.46
CA ALA A 74 4.31 0.53 6.49
C ALA A 74 5.15 0.85 7.74
N GLY A 75 4.75 0.31 8.90
CA GLY A 75 5.45 0.47 10.17
C GLY A 75 6.87 -0.11 10.21
N LYS A 76 7.24 -0.99 9.26
CA LYS A 76 8.62 -1.51 9.11
C LYS A 76 9.56 -0.50 8.45
N LEU A 77 9.02 0.54 7.82
CA LEU A 77 9.78 1.60 7.13
C LEU A 77 9.85 2.88 7.99
N LYS A 78 10.16 2.74 9.29
CA LYS A 78 10.21 3.88 10.23
C LYS A 78 11.15 4.98 9.75
N GLY A 79 10.71 6.23 9.88
CA GLY A 79 11.47 7.42 9.47
C GLY A 79 11.36 7.75 7.98
N ASN A 80 10.56 6.99 7.22
CA ASN A 80 10.21 7.31 5.84
C ASN A 80 8.86 8.05 5.80
N GLY A 81 8.85 9.30 5.33
CA GLY A 81 7.63 10.11 5.26
C GLY A 81 6.52 9.48 4.41
N ALA A 82 6.88 8.77 3.32
CA ALA A 82 5.89 8.07 2.50
C ALA A 82 5.24 6.90 3.25
N ALA A 83 5.97 6.24 4.15
CA ALA A 83 5.40 5.19 5.00
C ALA A 83 4.45 5.75 6.07
N GLU A 84 4.72 6.96 6.58
CA GLU A 84 3.81 7.66 7.48
C GLU A 84 2.52 8.08 6.78
N ASP A 85 2.62 8.55 5.54
CA ASP A 85 1.45 8.90 4.73
C ASP A 85 0.64 7.66 4.34
N LEU A 86 1.31 6.53 4.09
CA LEU A 86 0.65 5.24 3.92
C LEU A 86 -0.11 4.80 5.18
N ASP A 87 0.50 4.90 6.37
CA ASP A 87 -0.18 4.58 7.64
C ASP A 87 -1.42 5.48 7.87
N LYS A 88 -1.32 6.78 7.60
CA LYS A 88 -2.47 7.71 7.67
C LYS A 88 -3.58 7.33 6.70
N ALA A 89 -3.23 7.04 5.44
CA ALA A 89 -4.20 6.63 4.43
C ALA A 89 -4.92 5.34 4.83
N VAL A 90 -4.19 4.35 5.34
CA VAL A 90 -4.74 3.10 5.85
C VAL A 90 -5.70 3.34 7.02
N ARG A 91 -5.35 4.20 7.98
CA ARG A 91 -6.26 4.54 9.11
C ARG A 91 -7.55 5.18 8.63
N ASN A 92 -7.49 6.08 7.64
CA ASN A 92 -8.67 6.69 7.05
C ASN A 92 -9.57 5.64 6.37
N ALA A 93 -8.97 4.70 5.65
CA ALA A 93 -9.70 3.57 5.04
C ALA A 93 -10.32 2.65 6.12
N GLN A 94 -9.59 2.34 7.20
CA GLN A 94 -10.13 1.58 8.34
C GLN A 94 -11.33 2.27 8.98
N GLN A 95 -11.28 3.61 9.13
CA GLN A 95 -12.39 4.38 9.66
C GLN A 95 -13.60 4.34 8.71
N GLY A 96 -13.39 4.48 7.40
CA GLY A 96 -14.45 4.30 6.40
C GLY A 96 -15.12 2.93 6.50
N LEU A 97 -14.32 1.87 6.66
CA LEU A 97 -14.83 0.51 6.83
C LEU A 97 -15.60 0.34 8.16
N ALA A 98 -15.10 0.91 9.25
CA ALA A 98 -15.75 0.85 10.57
C ALA A 98 -17.10 1.58 10.58
N ASP A 99 -17.21 2.67 9.81
CA ASP A 99 -18.46 3.40 9.57
C ASP A 99 -19.45 2.64 8.66
N GLY A 100 -19.10 1.43 8.19
CA GLY A 100 -19.89 0.64 7.26
C GLY A 100 -19.89 1.18 5.83
N LYS A 101 -18.98 2.10 5.50
CA LYS A 101 -18.85 2.71 4.17
C LYS A 101 -17.86 1.93 3.31
N GLN A 102 -17.85 2.24 2.01
CA GLN A 102 -16.77 1.82 1.12
C GLN A 102 -15.50 2.59 1.51
N PRO A 103 -14.41 1.90 1.90
CA PRO A 103 -13.14 2.57 2.17
C PRO A 103 -12.58 3.23 0.90
N ASP A 104 -12.03 4.42 1.04
CA ASP A 104 -11.31 5.08 -0.06
C ASP A 104 -9.88 4.54 -0.14
N LEU A 105 -9.60 3.81 -1.23
CA LEU A 105 -8.30 3.20 -1.48
C LEU A 105 -7.38 4.04 -2.38
N GLY A 106 -7.87 5.15 -2.92
CA GLY A 106 -7.07 6.04 -3.77
C GLY A 106 -5.84 6.59 -3.03
N PRO A 107 -6.01 7.18 -1.83
CA PRO A 107 -4.88 7.64 -1.01
C PRO A 107 -3.92 6.51 -0.61
N VAL A 108 -4.44 5.30 -0.37
CA VAL A 108 -3.64 4.13 0.00
C VAL A 108 -2.72 3.72 -1.14
N SER A 109 -3.26 3.63 -2.36
CA SER A 109 -2.49 3.30 -3.56
C SER A 109 -1.42 4.36 -3.87
N ALA A 110 -1.77 5.65 -3.75
CA ALA A 110 -0.84 6.74 -4.02
C ALA A 110 0.34 6.74 -3.04
N ALA A 111 0.07 6.56 -1.74
CA ALA A 111 1.12 6.49 -0.73
C ALA A 111 2.01 5.24 -0.88
N ALA A 112 1.42 4.10 -1.27
CA ALA A 112 2.19 2.89 -1.58
C ALA A 112 3.16 3.09 -2.75
N ASP A 113 2.73 3.80 -3.80
CA ASP A 113 3.61 4.17 -4.92
C ASP A 113 4.75 5.08 -4.45
N ASP A 114 4.47 6.04 -3.57
CA ASP A 114 5.49 6.94 -3.04
C ASP A 114 6.49 6.21 -2.11
N VAL A 115 6.03 5.19 -1.37
CA VAL A 115 6.92 4.27 -0.65
C VAL A 115 7.85 3.56 -1.64
N ALA A 116 7.33 2.99 -2.72
CA ALA A 116 8.16 2.33 -3.74
C ALA A 116 9.17 3.30 -4.39
N LYS A 117 8.75 4.54 -4.68
CA LYS A 117 9.64 5.59 -5.21
C LYS A 117 10.74 5.96 -4.21
N SER A 118 10.41 6.14 -2.94
CA SER A 118 11.38 6.47 -1.90
C SER A 118 12.41 5.36 -1.67
N CYS A 119 11.97 4.08 -1.73
CA CYS A 119 12.86 2.92 -1.65
C CYS A 119 13.77 2.77 -2.88
N THR A 120 13.41 3.35 -4.03
CA THR A 120 14.20 3.26 -5.27
C THR A 120 15.13 4.45 -5.48
N HIS A 121 14.74 5.65 -5.01
CA HIS A 121 15.49 6.88 -5.30
C HIS A 121 16.26 7.46 -4.11
N GLY A 122 16.06 6.98 -2.88
CA GLY A 122 16.62 7.64 -1.69
C GLY A 122 15.93 8.99 -1.47
N ALA A 123 15.62 9.32 -0.21
CA ALA A 123 14.96 10.57 0.13
C ALA A 123 15.76 11.81 -0.32
#